data_AF-A0A7U9XJQ8-F1
#
_entry.id   AF-A0A7U9XJQ8-F1
#
_cell.length_a   1.000
_cell.length_b   1.000
_cell.length_c   1.000
_cell.angle_alpha   90.00
_cell.angle_beta   90.00
_cell.angle_gamma   90.00
#
_symmetry.space_group_name_H-M   'P 1'
#
loop_
_entity.id
_entity.type
_entity.pdbx_description
1 polymer ?
#
loop_
_entity_poly.entity_id
_entity_poly.type
_entity_poly.pdbx_seq_one_letter_code
_entity_poly.pdbx_strand_id
1 'polypeptide(L)'
;MKVYDTVKKEEVEVNGTKGLIDIMRDGRQVDLYLKEKKTDADGYMSWDVEHWSSIDVKRFIRCYSLEGRVLGESTGHNIYDLENEFKPDEAVKIELS
;
A
#
# COMPACT_ATOMS: atom_id res chain seq x y z
N MET A 1 4.19 14.52 -2.39
CA MET A 1 4.94 13.41 -3.01
C MET A 1 4.32 13.09 -4.35
N LYS A 2 5.12 12.66 -5.33
CA LYS A 2 4.61 12.27 -6.64
C LYS A 2 4.25 10.79 -6.63
N VAL A 3 3.05 10.47 -7.11
CA VAL A 3 2.59 9.08 -7.28
C VAL A 3 2.03 8.92 -8.69
N TYR A 4 2.13 7.72 -9.24
CA TYR A 4 1.64 7.45 -10.59
C TYR A 4 0.21 6.93 -10.53
N ASP A 5 -0.74 7.64 -11.13
CA ASP A 5 -2.12 7.19 -11.25
C ASP A 5 -2.24 6.29 -12.49
N THR A 6 -2.41 4.98 -12.27
CA THR A 6 -2.47 3.99 -13.37
C THR A 6 -3.77 4.07 -14.17
N VAL A 7 -4.85 4.55 -13.54
CA VAL A 7 -6.17 4.73 -14.18
C VAL A 7 -6.13 5.92 -15.13
N LYS A 8 -5.57 7.05 -14.67
CA LYS A 8 -5.44 8.27 -15.47
C LYS A 8 -4.19 8.31 -16.34
N LYS A 9 -3.21 7.45 -16.07
CA LYS A 9 -1.90 7.35 -16.71
C LYS A 9 -1.05 8.62 -16.56
N GLU A 10 -1.14 9.29 -15.42
CA GLU A 10 -0.44 10.55 -15.15
C GLU A 10 0.25 10.55 -13.77
N GLU A 11 1.26 11.40 -13.59
CA GLU A 11 1.80 11.68 -12.26
C GLU A 11 0.89 12.66 -11.53
N VAL A 12 0.45 12.30 -10.33
CA VAL A 12 -0.34 13.17 -9.46
C VAL A 12 0.46 13.53 -8.21
N GLU A 13 0.32 14.78 -7.77
CA GLU A 13 0.92 15.25 -6.54
C GLU A 13 -0.03 15.00 -5.36
N VAL A 14 0.42 14.21 -4.39
CA VAL A 14 -0.35 13.84 -3.19
C VAL A 14 0.27 14.47 -1.96
N ASN A 15 -0.58 14.89 -1.02
CA ASN A 15 -0.19 15.53 0.25
C ASN A 15 0.36 14.51 1.27
N GLY A 16 1.46 13.85 0.91
CA GLY A 16 2.17 12.86 1.73
C GLY A 16 1.28 11.67 2.12
N THR A 17 1.62 11.02 3.23
CA THR A 17 0.94 9.84 3.76
C THR A 17 -0.55 10.08 4.01
N LYS A 18 -0.94 11.24 4.53
CA LYS A 18 -2.35 11.57 4.78
C LYS A 18 -3.18 11.59 3.51
N GLY A 19 -2.66 12.20 2.44
CA GLY A 19 -3.34 12.21 1.14
C GLY A 19 -3.54 10.81 0.57
N LEU A 20 -2.59 9.89 0.76
CA LEU A 20 -2.74 8.49 0.35
C LEU A 20 -3.82 7.77 1.17
N ILE A 21 -3.91 8.04 2.47
CA ILE A 21 -4.96 7.47 3.34
C ILE A 21 -6.34 7.97 2.92
N ASP A 22 -6.47 9.24 2.57
CA ASP A 22 -7.74 9.78 2.09
C ASP A 22 -8.13 9.16 0.73
N ILE A 23 -7.17 8.96 -0.18
CA ILE A 23 -7.39 8.22 -1.44
C ILE A 23 -7.88 6.79 -1.18
N MET A 24 -7.30 6.09 -0.20
CA MET A 24 -7.76 4.76 0.19
C MET A 24 -9.21 4.78 0.69
N ARG A 25 -9.57 5.78 1.51
CA ARG A 25 -10.93 5.95 2.03
C ARG A 25 -11.96 6.29 0.94
N ASP A 26 -11.51 6.96 -0.12
CA ASP A 26 -12.31 7.23 -1.32
C ASP A 26 -12.51 5.97 -2.19
N GLY A 27 -12.03 4.80 -1.73
CA GLY A 27 -12.27 3.51 -2.34
C GLY A 27 -11.25 3.11 -3.42
N ARG A 28 -10.14 3.85 -3.51
CA ARG A 28 -9.03 3.52 -4.42
C ARG A 28 -7.96 2.70 -3.71
N GLN A 29 -7.14 2.02 -4.51
CA GLN A 29 -6.02 1.25 -3.98
C GLN A 29 -4.71 2.05 -4.12
N VAL A 30 -3.85 1.92 -3.12
CA VAL A 30 -2.51 2.49 -3.09
C VAL A 30 -1.49 1.35 -3.04
N ASP A 31 -0.69 1.25 -4.09
CA ASP A 31 0.30 0.20 -4.27
C ASP A 31 1.69 0.74 -3.93
N LEU A 32 2.36 0.11 -2.96
CA LEU A 32 3.71 0.44 -2.55
C LEU A 32 4.69 -0.61 -3.07
N TYR A 33 5.59 -0.19 -3.96
CA TYR A 33 6.69 -1.02 -4.43
C TYR A 33 7.91 -0.79 -3.55
N LEU A 34 8.30 -1.83 -2.81
CA LEU A 34 9.35 -1.75 -1.81
C LEU A 34 10.74 -1.75 -2.45
N LYS A 35 11.70 -1.12 -1.78
CA LYS A 35 13.10 -1.08 -2.24
C LYS A 35 13.76 -2.46 -2.22
N GLU A 36 13.38 -3.27 -1.24
CA GLU A 36 13.87 -4.62 -1.03
C GLU A 36 12.72 -5.52 -0.58
N LYS A 37 12.86 -6.82 -0.83
CA LYS A 37 11.88 -7.81 -0.37
C LYS A 37 11.84 -7.78 1.16
N LYS A 38 10.64 -7.64 1.72
CA LYS A 38 10.39 -7.86 3.14
C LYS A 38 9.97 -9.31 3.35
N THR A 39 10.27 -9.83 4.53
CA THR A 39 9.86 -11.16 4.99
C THR A 39 9.16 -10.98 6.33
N ASP A 40 8.09 -11.75 6.57
CA ASP A 40 7.40 -11.74 7.85
C ASP A 40 8.30 -12.27 8.98
N ALA A 41 7.88 -12.04 10.23
CA ALA A 41 8.68 -12.39 11.40
C ALA A 41 8.95 -13.90 11.52
N ASP A 42 8.02 -14.72 11.01
CA ASP A 42 8.11 -16.18 11.07
C ASP A 42 8.86 -16.79 9.86
N GLY A 43 9.20 -15.99 8.84
CA GLY A 43 9.95 -16.45 7.68
C GLY A 43 9.14 -17.23 6.63
N TYR A 44 7.81 -17.21 6.72
CA TYR A 44 6.92 -17.96 5.82
C TYR A 44 6.54 -17.18 4.57
N MET A 45 6.52 -15.85 4.64
CA MET A 45 6.03 -15.00 3.56
C MET A 45 7.02 -13.89 3.25
N SER A 46 7.32 -13.71 1.97
CA SER A 46 8.10 -12.56 1.48
C SER A 46 7.33 -11.79 0.42
N TRP A 47 7.49 -10.48 0.38
CA TRP A 47 6.82 -9.60 -0.58
C TRP A 47 7.72 -8.44 -1.02
N ASP A 48 7.53 -7.98 -2.25
CA ASP A 48 8.15 -6.76 -2.79
C ASP A 48 7.11 -5.67 -3.09
N VAL A 49 5.82 -5.98 -3.01
CA VAL A 49 4.73 -5.03 -3.20
C VAL A 49 3.68 -5.18 -2.11
N GLU A 50 3.21 -4.05 -1.59
CA GLU A 50 2.07 -3.96 -0.67
C GLU A 50 0.91 -3.22 -1.32
N HIS A 51 -0.26 -3.84 -1.33
CA HIS A 51 -1.49 -3.30 -1.90
C HIS A 51 -2.40 -2.86 -0.76
N TRP A 52 -2.56 -1.55 -0.58
CA TRP A 52 -3.35 -0.99 0.51
C TRP A 52 -4.68 -0.44 0.00
N SER A 53 -5.77 -0.84 0.67
CA SER A 53 -7.11 -0.32 0.39
C SER A 53 -7.94 -0.20 1.67
N SER A 54 -9.02 0.57 1.62
CA SER A 54 -9.98 0.69 2.72
C SER A 54 -11.13 -0.31 2.55
N ILE A 55 -11.44 -1.04 3.62
CA ILE A 55 -12.67 -1.86 3.72
C ILE A 55 -13.83 -0.98 4.24
N ASP A 56 -13.52 -0.09 5.17
CA ASP A 56 -14.45 0.84 5.81
C ASP A 56 -13.66 2.06 6.33
N VAL A 57 -14.33 3.13 6.74
CA VAL A 57 -13.76 4.43 7.16
C VAL A 57 -12.56 4.30 8.12
N LYS A 58 -12.56 3.25 8.96
CA LYS A 58 -11.53 2.98 9.99
C LYS A 58 -10.79 1.65 9.81
N ARG A 59 -11.07 0.89 8.75
CA ARG A 59 -10.49 -0.44 8.52
C ARG A 59 -9.82 -0.51 7.16
N PHE A 60 -8.59 -0.96 7.16
CA PHE A 60 -7.76 -1.08 5.98
C PHE A 60 -7.30 -2.51 5.82
N ILE A 61 -7.00 -2.89 4.59
CA ILE A 61 -6.43 -4.17 4.26
C ILE A 61 -5.15 -3.95 3.49
N ARG A 62 -4.14 -4.75 3.84
CA ARG A 62 -2.89 -4.87 3.10
C ARG A 62 -2.84 -6.27 2.49
N CYS A 63 -2.82 -6.33 1.17
CA CYS A 63 -2.49 -7.54 0.41
C CYS A 63 -1.05 -7.45 -0.09
N TYR A 64 -0.48 -8.58 -0.50
CA TYR A 64 0.93 -8.66 -0.85
C TYR A 64 1.12 -9.28 -2.23
N SER A 65 2.15 -8.83 -2.92
CA SER A 65 2.68 -9.54 -4.10
C SER A 65 4.17 -9.78 -3.95
N LEU A 66 4.63 -10.87 -4.57
CA LEU A 66 6.03 -11.22 -4.71
C LEU A 66 6.37 -11.44 -6.19
N GLU A 67 7.27 -10.64 -6.74
CA GLU A 67 7.78 -10.78 -8.11
C GLU A 67 6.66 -10.86 -9.17
N GLY A 68 5.60 -10.06 -8.98
CA GLY A 68 4.44 -10.01 -9.86
C GLY A 68 3.38 -11.10 -9.60
N ARG A 69 3.59 -11.98 -8.61
CA ARG A 69 2.58 -12.93 -8.16
C ARG A 69 1.86 -12.42 -6.91
N VAL A 70 0.53 -12.32 -7.00
CA VAL A 70 -0.33 -12.01 -5.84
C VAL A 70 -0.32 -13.18 -4.86
N LEU A 71 -0.11 -12.86 -3.58
CA LEU A 71 -0.14 -13.81 -2.47
C LEU A 71 -1.57 -13.98 -1.94
N GLY A 72 -1.85 -15.11 -1.29
CA GLY A 72 -3.19 -15.41 -0.75
C GLY A 72 -3.43 -14.77 0.62
N GLU A 73 -2.36 -14.35 1.27
CA GLU A 73 -2.31 -13.78 2.60
C GLU A 73 -2.63 -12.28 2.55
N SER A 74 -3.28 -11.80 3.60
CA SER A 74 -3.59 -10.39 3.79
C SER A 74 -3.63 -10.06 5.27
N THR A 75 -3.41 -8.78 5.61
CA THR A 75 -3.50 -8.28 6.98
C THR A 75 -4.52 -7.16 7.07
N GLY A 76 -5.32 -7.18 8.14
CA GLY A 76 -6.29 -6.14 8.44
C GLY A 76 -5.72 -5.16 9.46
N HIS A 77 -5.96 -3.87 9.24
CA HIS A 77 -5.40 -2.77 10.02
C HIS A 77 -6.50 -1.82 10.48
N ASN A 78 -6.48 -1.45 11.76
CA ASN A 78 -7.22 -0.28 12.23
C ASN A 78 -6.42 1.02 11.96
N ILE A 79 -6.97 2.18 12.32
CA ILE A 79 -6.31 3.47 12.06
C ILE A 79 -4.94 3.60 12.76
N TYR A 80 -4.79 3.06 13.96
CA TYR A 80 -3.54 3.10 14.73
C TYR A 80 -2.52 2.12 14.15
N ASP A 81 -2.95 0.93 13.73
CA ASP A 81 -2.07 -0.05 13.06
C ASP A 81 -1.57 0.55 11.74
N LEU A 82 -2.46 1.19 10.97
CA LEU A 82 -2.13 1.86 9.72
C LEU A 82 -1.06 2.95 9.92
N GLU A 83 -1.22 3.84 10.91
CA GLU A 83 -0.22 4.89 11.17
C GLU A 83 1.17 4.30 11.52
N ASN A 84 1.21 3.13 12.15
CA ASN A 84 2.45 2.45 12.50
C ASN A 84 3.05 1.67 11.33
N GLU A 85 2.24 1.02 10.50
CA GLU A 85 2.71 0.08 9.48
C GLU A 85 2.76 0.65 8.05
N PHE A 86 1.92 1.63 7.72
CA PHE A 86 1.89 2.23 6.38
C PHE A 86 3.06 3.20 6.21
N LYS A 87 4.12 2.74 5.54
CA LYS A 87 5.37 3.49 5.31
C LYS A 87 5.61 3.78 3.81
N PRO A 88 4.82 4.67 3.20
CA PRO A 88 4.98 5.02 1.78
C PRO A 88 6.34 5.66 1.47
N ASP A 89 6.98 6.31 2.45
CA ASP A 89 8.30 6.91 2.28
C ASP A 89 9.44 5.89 2.10
N GLU A 90 9.23 4.63 2.48
CA GLU A 90 10.19 3.54 2.25
C GLU A 90 10.06 2.92 0.85
N ALA A 91 8.98 3.25 0.12
CA ALA A 91 8.71 2.72 -1.20
C ALA A 91 9.54 3.45 -2.27
N VAL A 92 9.99 2.70 -3.27
CA VAL A 92 10.68 3.27 -4.45
C VAL A 92 9.66 3.85 -5.43
N LYS A 93 8.47 3.25 -5.48
CA LYS A 93 7.39 3.65 -6.37
C LYS A 93 6.06 3.48 -5.65
N ILE A 94 5.17 4.44 -5.90
CA ILE A 94 3.80 4.41 -5.42
C ILE A 94 2.88 4.56 -6.62
N GLU A 95 1.92 3.65 -6.72
CA GLU A 95 0.88 3.68 -7.74
C GLU A 95 -0.51 3.80 -7.12
N LEU A 96 -1.41 4.45 -7.85
CA LEU A 96 -2.83 4.48 -7.54
C LEU A 96 -3.58 3.64 -8.57
N SER A 97 -4.42 2.72 -8.10
CA SER A 97 -5.28 1.86 -8.91
C SER A 97 -6.76 2.07 -8.61
#